data_AF-A0A1E5AE04-F1
#
_entry.id   AF-A0A1E5AE04-F1
#
_cell.length_a   1.000
_cell.length_b   1.000
_cell.length_c   1.000
_cell.angle_alpha   90.00
_cell.angle_beta   90.00
_cell.angle_gamma   90.00
#
_symmetry.space_group_name_H-M   'P 1'
#
loop_
_entity.id
_entity.type
_entity.pdbx_description
1 polymer ?
#
loop_
_entity_poly.entity_id
_entity_poly.type
_entity_poly.pdbx_seq_one_letter_code
_entity_poly.pdbx_strand_id
1 'polypeptide(L)'
;MFDLTNRPHDELQDFLRFHSEALQNASLLLGGKPALKASITLIDDVCNAPVLSRRLQQGLVRLQELLSLEHVHDPNRPEAAYFADLDPSAPYVEDMCLLTEALQDVLHRLNDRLEFPCAA
;
A
#
# COMPACT_ATOMS: atom_id res chain seq x y z
N MET A 1 -1.85 -21.95 19.35
CA MET A 1 -1.65 -21.18 20.59
C MET A 1 -0.62 -20.10 20.26
N PHE A 2 -1.09 -18.96 19.77
CA PHE A 2 -0.24 -17.80 19.47
C PHE A 2 -0.58 -16.78 20.55
N ASP A 3 0.36 -16.53 21.46
CA ASP A 3 0.18 -15.54 22.50
C ASP A 3 1.36 -14.57 22.50
N LEU A 4 1.03 -13.31 22.74
CA LEU A 4 1.87 -12.21 23.24
C LEU A 4 2.74 -11.43 22.21
N THR A 5 2.38 -10.16 22.00
CA THR A 5 3.21 -9.05 21.49
C THR A 5 3.57 -9.02 19.99
N ASN A 6 2.59 -9.13 19.07
CA ASN A 6 2.86 -8.70 17.70
C ASN A 6 3.14 -7.19 17.74
N ARG A 7 4.39 -6.77 17.48
CA ARG A 7 4.64 -5.34 17.31
C ARG A 7 3.83 -4.93 16.09
N PRO A 8 3.18 -3.76 16.09
CA PRO A 8 2.37 -3.32 14.94
C PRO A 8 3.12 -3.52 13.61
N HIS A 9 4.43 -3.28 13.63
CA HIS A 9 5.34 -3.52 12.51
C HIS A 9 5.39 -4.96 11.96
N ASP A 10 5.30 -5.99 12.80
CA ASP A 10 5.34 -7.40 12.38
C ASP A 10 4.08 -7.76 11.55
N GLU A 11 2.90 -7.28 11.96
CA GLU A 11 1.63 -7.46 11.22
C GLU A 11 1.73 -6.88 9.80
N LEU A 12 2.33 -5.70 9.68
CA LEU A 12 2.60 -5.08 8.39
C LEU A 12 3.60 -5.88 7.55
N GLN A 13 4.68 -6.36 8.15
CA GLN A 13 5.68 -7.14 7.43
C GLN A 13 5.08 -8.44 6.89
N ASP A 14 4.29 -9.15 7.69
CA ASP A 14 3.59 -10.35 7.26
C ASP A 14 2.62 -10.06 6.10
N PHE A 15 1.83 -8.99 6.22
CA PHE A 15 0.92 -8.55 5.16
C PHE A 15 1.67 -8.25 3.86
N LEU A 16 2.73 -7.45 3.91
CA LEU A 16 3.51 -7.06 2.72
C LEU A 16 4.21 -8.25 2.08
N ARG A 17 4.70 -9.23 2.85
CA ARG A 17 5.29 -10.46 2.32
C ARG A 17 4.24 -11.30 1.61
N PHE A 18 3.11 -11.52 2.28
CA PHE A 18 2.03 -12.37 1.77
C PHE A 18 1.39 -11.80 0.50
N HIS A 19 1.19 -10.47 0.44
CA HIS A 19 0.59 -9.79 -0.70
C HIS A 19 1.59 -9.13 -1.66
N SER A 20 2.89 -9.44 -1.55
CA SER A 20 3.95 -8.75 -2.29
C SER A 20 3.73 -8.70 -3.80
N GLU A 21 3.33 -9.82 -4.42
CA GLU A 21 3.04 -9.89 -5.86
C GLU A 21 1.81 -9.05 -6.24
N ALA A 22 0.74 -9.13 -5.43
CA ALA A 22 -0.49 -8.38 -5.68
C ALA A 22 -0.25 -6.86 -5.57
N LEU A 23 0.48 -6.41 -4.55
CA LEU A 23 0.89 -5.00 -4.39
C LEU A 23 1.68 -4.51 -5.62
N GLN A 24 2.62 -5.33 -6.10
CA GLN A 24 3.45 -5.00 -7.26
C GLN A 24 2.62 -4.90 -8.54
N ASN A 25 1.75 -5.87 -8.79
CA ASN A 25 0.87 -5.88 -9.95
C ASN A 25 -0.09 -4.68 -9.94
N ALA A 26 -0.73 -4.39 -8.80
CA ALA A 26 -1.56 -3.20 -8.65
C ALA A 26 -0.77 -1.92 -8.90
N SER A 27 0.45 -1.80 -8.35
CA SER A 27 1.30 -0.62 -8.57
C SER A 27 1.69 -0.44 -10.04
N LEU A 28 1.97 -1.54 -10.75
CA LEU A 28 2.27 -1.52 -12.18
C LEU A 28 1.07 -1.05 -12.99
N LEU A 29 -0.13 -1.52 -12.66
CA LEU A 29 -1.36 -1.16 -13.36
C LEU A 29 -1.73 0.30 -13.12
N LEU A 30 -1.55 0.82 -11.90
CA LEU A 30 -2.01 2.15 -11.50
C LEU A 30 -0.99 3.28 -11.74
N GLY A 31 0.31 2.97 -11.74
CA GLY A 31 1.37 3.98 -11.87
C GLY A 31 2.55 3.55 -12.73
N GLY A 32 2.42 2.45 -13.46
CA GLY A 32 3.44 1.96 -14.38
C GLY A 32 4.72 1.46 -13.71
N LYS A 33 5.78 1.37 -14.53
CA LYS A 33 7.10 0.90 -14.08
C LYS A 33 7.70 1.72 -12.93
N PRO A 34 7.56 3.07 -12.87
CA PRO A 34 8.06 3.84 -11.74
C PRO A 34 7.40 3.44 -10.41
N ALA A 35 6.07 3.29 -10.41
CA ALA A 35 5.34 2.86 -9.23
C ALA A 35 5.69 1.43 -8.81
N LEU A 36 5.76 0.48 -9.76
CA LEU A 36 6.24 -0.88 -9.50
C LEU A 36 7.59 -0.89 -8.80
N LYS A 37 8.58 -0.14 -9.32
CA LYS A 37 9.92 -0.08 -8.73
C LYS A 37 9.88 0.51 -7.33
N ALA A 38 9.11 1.56 -7.11
CA ALA A 38 8.94 2.16 -5.79
C ALA A 38 8.33 1.17 -4.79
N SER A 39 7.31 0.42 -5.19
CA SER A 39 6.66 -0.59 -4.35
C SER A 39 7.57 -1.76 -4.01
N ILE A 40 8.36 -2.27 -4.96
CA ILE A 40 9.37 -3.31 -4.71
C ILE A 40 10.36 -2.84 -3.64
N THR A 41 10.95 -1.66 -3.83
CA THR A 41 11.93 -1.11 -2.89
C THR A 41 11.30 -0.85 -1.52
N LEU A 42 10.08 -0.32 -1.48
CA LEU A 42 9.37 -0.08 -0.23
C LEU A 42 9.07 -1.37 0.54
N ILE A 43 8.57 -2.40 -0.15
CA ILE A 43 8.26 -3.70 0.47
C ILE A 43 9.54 -4.29 1.06
N ASP A 44 10.64 -4.31 0.30
CA ASP A 44 11.93 -4.82 0.78
C ASP A 44 12.44 -4.02 1.98
N ASP A 45 12.45 -2.68 1.88
CA ASP A 45 12.91 -1.80 2.96
C ASP A 45 12.08 -1.99 4.25
N VAL A 46 10.75 -2.12 4.15
CA VAL A 46 9.88 -2.33 5.32
C VAL A 46 10.08 -3.72 5.93
N CYS A 47 10.26 -4.74 5.09
CA CYS A 47 10.49 -6.12 5.49
C CYS A 47 11.84 -6.36 6.16
N ASN A 48 12.85 -5.56 5.82
CA ASN A 48 14.21 -5.67 6.35
C ASN A 48 14.51 -4.66 7.47
N ALA A 49 13.71 -3.61 7.61
CA ALA A 49 13.86 -2.65 8.71
C ALA A 49 13.44 -3.28 10.05
N PRO A 50 14.12 -2.96 11.17
CA PRO A 50 13.67 -3.34 12.51
C PRO A 50 12.65 -2.36 13.11
N VAL A 51 12.50 -1.17 12.51
CA VAL A 51 11.54 -0.13 12.91
C VAL A 51 11.05 0.66 11.69
N LEU A 52 9.81 1.13 11.72
CA LEU A 52 9.24 1.99 10.67
C LEU A 52 9.74 3.43 10.80
N SER A 53 10.73 3.78 9.98
CA SER A 53 11.17 5.18 9.88
C SER A 53 10.10 6.07 9.24
N ARG A 54 10.16 7.38 9.48
CA ARG A 54 9.27 8.37 8.84
C ARG A 54 9.28 8.27 7.31
N ARG A 55 10.42 7.94 6.71
CA ARG A 55 10.55 7.73 5.25
C ARG A 55 9.72 6.53 4.79
N LEU A 56 9.76 5.43 5.53
CA LEU A 56 9.00 4.22 5.21
C LEU A 56 7.50 4.44 5.40
N GLN A 57 7.11 5.13 6.47
CA GLN A 57 5.71 5.54 6.68
C GLN A 57 5.18 6.40 5.51
N GLN A 58 5.96 7.39 5.06
CA GLN A 58 5.59 8.18 3.88
C GLN A 58 5.51 7.35 2.59
N GLY A 59 6.35 6.31 2.48
CA GLY A 59 6.26 5.36 1.37
C GLY A 59 4.97 4.55 1.42
N LEU A 60 4.58 4.05 2.58
CA LEU A 60 3.35 3.30 2.79
C LEU A 60 2.11 4.17 2.52
N VAL A 61 2.14 5.44 2.94
CA VAL A 61 1.09 6.41 2.60
C VAL A 61 0.99 6.55 1.08
N ARG A 62 2.08 6.85 0.37
CA ARG A 62 2.06 6.97 -1.11
C ARG A 62 1.57 5.70 -1.81
N LEU A 63 1.93 4.53 -1.29
CA LEU A 63 1.44 3.25 -1.82
C LEU A 63 -0.08 3.15 -1.62
N GLN A 64 -0.58 3.51 -0.43
CA GLN A 64 -2.02 3.52 -0.15
C GLN A 64 -2.75 4.55 -1.02
N GLU A 65 -2.23 5.77 -1.19
CA GLU A 65 -2.80 6.82 -2.07
C GLU A 65 -2.89 6.35 -3.53
N LEU A 66 -1.89 5.59 -4.00
CA LEU A 66 -1.89 5.00 -5.35
C LEU A 66 -3.00 3.94 -5.47
N LEU A 67 -3.06 3.01 -4.51
CA LEU A 67 -4.02 1.90 -4.51
C LEU A 67 -5.47 2.35 -4.29
N SER A 68 -5.67 3.45 -3.57
CA SER A 68 -6.98 4.07 -3.33
C SER A 68 -7.40 5.03 -4.44
N LEU A 69 -6.58 5.16 -5.50
CA LEU A 69 -6.82 6.01 -6.65
C LEU A 69 -6.95 7.51 -6.28
N GLU A 70 -6.28 7.96 -5.22
CA GLU A 70 -6.45 9.31 -4.68
C GLU A 70 -6.19 10.38 -5.75
N HIS A 71 -5.17 10.19 -6.58
CA HIS A 71 -4.67 11.20 -7.52
C HIS A 71 -5.18 11.04 -8.95
N VAL A 72 -6.07 10.09 -9.24
CA VAL A 72 -6.51 9.80 -10.64
C VAL A 72 -7.36 10.90 -11.26
N HIS A 73 -7.83 11.85 -10.46
CA HIS A 73 -8.60 13.00 -10.90
C HIS A 73 -7.73 14.13 -11.49
N ASP A 74 -6.41 14.12 -11.27
CA ASP A 74 -5.49 15.10 -11.82
C ASP A 74 -4.95 14.65 -13.19
N PRO A 75 -5.38 15.26 -14.31
CA PRO A 75 -4.93 14.86 -15.64
C PRO A 75 -3.44 15.11 -15.90
N ASN A 76 -2.74 15.88 -15.05
CA ASN A 76 -1.29 16.10 -15.17
C ASN A 76 -0.46 14.97 -14.56
N ARG A 77 -1.12 14.05 -13.86
CA ARG A 77 -0.47 12.92 -13.19
C ARG A 77 -0.54 11.65 -14.03
N PRO A 78 0.54 10.85 -14.08
CA PRO A 78 0.54 9.61 -14.84
C PRO A 78 -0.55 8.63 -14.39
N GLU A 79 -0.91 8.65 -13.09
CA GLU A 79 -1.95 7.81 -12.50
C GLU A 79 -3.32 7.97 -13.21
N ALA A 80 -3.66 9.19 -13.65
CA ALA A 80 -4.91 9.44 -14.38
C ALA A 80 -4.96 8.72 -15.74
N ALA A 81 -3.82 8.69 -16.46
CA ALA A 81 -3.72 8.01 -17.74
C ALA A 81 -3.77 6.48 -17.58
N TYR A 82 -3.08 5.95 -16.57
CA TYR A 82 -3.11 4.52 -16.25
C TYR A 82 -4.50 4.07 -15.81
N PHE A 83 -5.16 4.83 -14.94
CA PHE A 83 -6.52 4.53 -14.49
C PHE A 83 -7.54 4.56 -15.63
N ALA A 84 -7.43 5.52 -16.56
CA ALA A 84 -8.32 5.61 -17.72
C ALA A 84 -8.21 4.42 -18.69
N ASP A 85 -7.09 3.69 -18.67
CA ASP A 85 -6.87 2.50 -19.50
C ASP A 85 -7.41 1.21 -18.85
N LEU A 86 -7.77 1.25 -17.56
CA LEU A 86 -8.30 0.09 -16.85
C LEU A 86 -9.74 -0.20 -17.28
N ASP A 87 -10.04 -1.47 -17.50
CA ASP A 87 -11.42 -1.93 -17.63
C ASP A 87 -12.03 -2.13 -16.24
N PRO A 88 -13.03 -1.33 -15.83
CA PRO A 88 -13.68 -1.47 -14.53
C PRO A 88 -14.51 -2.76 -14.40
N SER A 89 -14.82 -3.43 -15.51
CA SER A 89 -15.54 -4.71 -15.52
C SER A 89 -14.60 -5.91 -15.47
N ALA A 90 -13.28 -5.68 -15.45
CA ALA A 90 -12.32 -6.75 -15.42
C ALA A 90 -12.32 -7.46 -14.04
N PRO A 91 -12.15 -8.79 -14.01
CA PRO A 91 -12.26 -9.57 -12.78
C PRO A 91 -11.20 -9.21 -11.73
N TYR A 92 -10.06 -8.67 -12.14
CA TYR A 92 -8.98 -8.28 -11.21
C TYR A 92 -9.30 -7.02 -10.39
N VAL A 93 -10.35 -6.26 -10.76
CA VAL A 93 -10.73 -5.03 -10.05
C VAL A 93 -11.20 -5.33 -8.63
N GLU A 94 -11.97 -6.40 -8.45
CA GLU A 94 -12.44 -6.82 -7.13
C GLU A 94 -11.27 -7.20 -6.21
N ASP A 95 -10.31 -7.98 -6.73
CA ASP A 95 -9.10 -8.34 -5.98
C ASP A 95 -8.27 -7.10 -5.59
N MET A 96 -8.17 -6.10 -6.46
CA MET A 96 -7.49 -4.84 -6.14
C MET A 96 -8.24 -4.05 -5.07
N CYS A 97 -9.57 -3.96 -5.13
CA CYS A 97 -10.36 -3.30 -4.09
C CYS A 97 -10.14 -3.96 -2.72
N LEU A 98 -10.23 -5.29 -2.66
CA LEU A 98 -10.00 -6.06 -1.43
C LEU A 98 -8.56 -5.87 -0.90
N LEU A 99 -7.58 -5.83 -1.80
CA LEU A 99 -6.18 -5.59 -1.44
C LEU A 99 -5.98 -4.19 -0.85
N THR A 100 -6.59 -3.17 -1.45
CA THR A 100 -6.55 -1.78 -0.99
C THR A 100 -7.19 -1.65 0.39
N GLU A 101 -8.37 -2.23 0.59
CA GLU A 101 -9.06 -2.24 1.88
C GLU A 101 -8.23 -2.96 2.96
N ALA A 102 -7.68 -4.14 2.64
CA ALA A 102 -6.86 -4.89 3.59
C ALA A 102 -5.57 -4.13 3.98
N LEU A 103 -4.93 -3.45 3.03
CA LEU A 103 -3.78 -2.58 3.32
C LEU A 103 -4.20 -1.43 4.24
N GLN A 104 -5.32 -0.76 3.94
CA GLN A 104 -5.83 0.34 4.73
C GLN A 104 -6.14 -0.09 6.18
N ASP A 105 -6.74 -1.25 6.38
CA ASP A 105 -7.02 -1.81 7.71
C ASP A 105 -5.74 -2.06 8.51
N VAL A 106 -4.71 -2.63 7.89
CA VAL A 106 -3.41 -2.83 8.53
C VAL A 106 -2.80 -1.49 8.93
N LEU A 107 -2.81 -0.50 8.03
CA LEU A 107 -2.28 0.84 8.31
C LEU A 107 -3.05 1.57 9.41
N HIS A 108 -4.38 1.45 9.47
CA HIS A 108 -5.18 2.02 10.56
C HIS A 108 -4.82 1.39 11.91
N ARG A 109 -4.71 0.06 11.98
CA ARG A 109 -4.30 -0.64 13.22
C ARG A 109 -2.90 -0.26 13.67
N LEU A 110 -1.98 -0.02 12.73
CA LEU A 110 -0.66 0.55 13.06
C LEU A 110 -0.82 1.92 13.70
N ASN A 111 -1.60 2.82 13.10
CA ASN A 111 -1.75 4.20 13.54
C ASN A 111 -2.45 4.30 14.91
N ASP A 112 -3.55 3.57 15.11
CA ASP A 112 -4.26 3.51 16.38
C ASP A 112 -3.38 3.01 17.54
N ARG A 113 -2.44 2.10 17.24
CA ARG A 113 -1.49 1.56 18.22
C ARG A 113 -0.26 2.44 18.44
N LEU A 114 0.00 3.39 17.54
CA LEU A 114 1.16 4.28 17.59
C LEU A 114 0.85 5.67 18.19
N GLU A 115 -0.38 5.93 18.63
CA GLU A 115 -0.82 7.22 19.20
C GLU A 115 -0.30 8.44 18.42
N PHE A 116 -0.42 8.43 17.09
CA PHE A 116 -0.25 9.67 16.33
C PHE A 116 -1.59 10.41 16.30
N PRO A 117 -1.64 11.69 16.75
CA PRO A 117 -2.85 12.48 16.64
C PRO A 117 -3.18 12.60 15.15
N CYS A 118 -4.35 12.08 14.78
CA CYS A 118 -4.96 12.33 13.48
C CYS A 118 -5.05 13.85 13.33
N ALA A 119 -4.26 14.44 12.42
CA ALA A 119 -4.44 15.84 12.08
C ALA A 119 -5.79 15.94 11.35
N ALA A 120 -6.71 16.64 12.01
CA ALA A 120 -8.08 16.89 11.59
C ALA A 120 -8.18 17.57 10.23
#